data_AF-A0A0F9DZV0-F1
#
_entry.id   AF-A0A0F9DZV0-F1
#
_cell.length_a   1.000
_cell.length_b   1.000
_cell.length_c   1.000
_cell.angle_alpha   90.00
_cell.angle_beta   90.00
_cell.angle_gamma   90.00
#
_symmetry.space_group_name_H-M   'P 1'
#
loop_
_entity.id
_entity.type
_entity.pdbx_description
1 polymer ?
#
loop_
_entity_poly.entity_id
_entity_poly.type
_entity_poly.pdbx_seq_one_letter_code
_entity_poly.pdbx_strand_id
1 'polypeptide(L)'
;MAYSNWGATVYRNNERRNDKEDVGVFDTDEAGIPSSMRIFANILKNREKGDDAWENHSHHAVLGDDAVRLCGYKAHPELWCVKDGKVERLRLPEPNYDKDEWELEDQSGEVEIDEKVWKWKFYQYDGNMIDLFLTEPDGTVWNSTCGYCYGAGFEE
;
A
#
# COMPACT_ATOMS: atom_id res chain seq x y z
N MET A 1 -13.84 -13.58 4.41
CA MET A 1 -12.87 -12.56 3.93
C MET A 1 -11.52 -13.23 3.83
N ALA A 2 -11.05 -13.35 2.61
CA ALA A 2 -9.73 -13.84 2.26
C ALA A 2 -8.81 -12.61 2.18
N TYR A 3 -8.37 -12.13 3.35
CA TYR A 3 -7.27 -11.15 3.46
C TYR A 3 -5.92 -11.87 3.56
N SER A 4 -5.94 -13.11 4.07
CA SER A 4 -4.75 -13.95 4.27
C SER A 4 -4.20 -14.58 3.00
N ASN A 5 -4.89 -14.49 1.87
CA ASN A 5 -4.45 -14.98 0.57
C ASN A 5 -3.90 -13.87 -0.32
N TRP A 6 -3.65 -12.70 0.24
CA TRP A 6 -3.00 -11.58 -0.42
C TRP A 6 -1.83 -11.14 0.45
N GLY A 7 -0.78 -10.65 -0.19
CA GLY A 7 0.38 -10.15 0.51
C GLY A 7 1.32 -9.43 -0.44
N ALA A 8 2.40 -8.91 0.12
CA ALA A 8 3.40 -8.16 -0.63
C ALA A 8 4.80 -8.36 -0.07
N THR A 9 5.77 -7.91 -0.86
CA THR A 9 7.12 -7.61 -0.39
C THR A 9 7.39 -6.12 -0.61
N VAL A 10 7.98 -5.42 0.35
CA VAL A 10 8.28 -3.98 0.23
C VAL A 10 9.78 -3.74 0.38
N TYR A 11 10.33 -2.89 -0.47
CA TYR A 11 11.75 -2.53 -0.46
C TYR A 11 11.94 -1.01 -0.45
N ARG A 12 12.93 -0.55 0.32
CA ARG A 12 13.46 0.81 0.30
C ARG A 12 14.93 0.76 -0.07
N ASN A 13 15.34 1.40 -1.15
CA ASN A 13 16.73 1.40 -1.65
C ASN A 13 17.32 -0.04 -1.73
N ASN A 14 16.51 -1.00 -2.19
CA ASN A 14 16.82 -2.44 -2.29
C ASN A 14 16.92 -3.21 -0.96
N GLU A 15 16.63 -2.57 0.17
CA GLU A 15 16.54 -3.24 1.47
C GLU A 15 15.09 -3.56 1.80
N ARG A 16 14.80 -4.81 2.19
CA ARG A 16 13.43 -5.24 2.52
C ARG A 16 12.93 -4.55 3.78
N ARG A 17 11.70 -4.06 3.71
CA ARG A 17 10.97 -3.35 4.78
C ARG A 17 9.77 -4.17 5.22
N ASN A 18 10.04 -5.21 6.01
CA ASN A 18 8.98 -6.04 6.59
C ASN A 18 8.03 -5.22 7.48
N ASP A 19 8.45 -4.06 8.00
CA ASP A 19 7.61 -3.15 8.80
C ASP A 19 6.58 -2.37 7.96
N LYS A 20 6.62 -2.52 6.63
CA LYS A 20 5.73 -1.86 5.65
C LYS A 20 4.79 -2.82 4.93
N GLU A 21 4.75 -4.07 5.38
CA GLU A 21 3.91 -5.14 4.84
C GLU A 21 2.71 -5.35 5.79
N ASP A 22 1.48 -5.37 5.29
CA ASP A 22 0.24 -5.60 6.06
C ASP A 22 -0.04 -4.59 7.20
N VAL A 23 0.22 -3.31 6.97
CA VAL A 23 0.10 -2.22 7.96
C VAL A 23 -0.83 -1.09 7.49
N GLY A 24 -1.28 -0.22 8.40
CA GLY A 24 -2.06 0.97 8.03
C GLY A 24 -1.24 1.96 7.20
N VAL A 25 -1.92 2.87 6.49
CA VAL A 25 -1.28 3.79 5.53
C VAL A 25 -0.25 4.70 6.22
N PHE A 26 -0.63 5.28 7.36
CA PHE A 26 0.22 6.14 8.18
C PHE A 26 0.40 5.64 9.63
N ASP A 27 -0.20 4.50 9.97
CA ASP A 27 -0.11 3.86 11.28
C ASP A 27 0.49 2.45 11.11
N THR A 28 1.70 2.28 11.64
CA THR A 28 2.46 1.03 11.57
C THR A 28 2.66 0.39 12.96
N ASP A 29 1.77 0.65 13.91
CA ASP A 29 1.86 0.11 15.27
C ASP A 29 1.98 -1.44 15.28
N GLU A 30 1.35 -2.11 14.32
CA GLU A 30 1.40 -3.58 14.18
C GLU A 30 2.71 -4.11 13.56
N ALA A 31 3.63 -3.25 13.12
CA ALA A 31 4.84 -3.67 12.41
C ALA A 31 5.72 -4.66 13.20
N GLY A 32 5.65 -4.65 14.54
CA GLY A 32 6.36 -5.61 15.40
C GLY A 32 5.76 -7.01 15.46
N ILE A 33 4.55 -7.21 14.93
CA ILE A 33 3.82 -8.49 14.93
C ILE A 33 4.15 -9.27 13.64
N PRO A 34 4.14 -10.61 13.63
CA PRO A 34 4.24 -11.39 12.38
C PRO A 34 3.18 -10.96 11.35
N SER A 35 3.56 -10.81 10.08
CA SER A 35 2.71 -10.21 9.00
C SER A 35 1.30 -10.79 8.95
N SER A 36 1.16 -12.11 8.97
CA SER A 36 -0.12 -12.83 8.93
C SER A 36 -1.07 -12.51 10.08
N MET A 37 -0.57 -11.97 11.19
CA MET A 37 -1.35 -11.55 12.35
C MET A 37 -1.61 -10.04 12.39
N ARG A 38 -0.87 -9.22 11.62
CA ARG A 38 -0.97 -7.75 11.64
C ARG A 38 -2.34 -7.24 11.22
N ILE A 39 -2.89 -7.80 10.14
CA ILE A 39 -4.21 -7.43 9.64
C ILE A 39 -5.28 -7.64 10.73
N PHE A 40 -5.22 -8.77 11.44
CA PHE A 40 -6.16 -9.06 12.51
C PHE A 40 -5.96 -8.16 13.73
N ALA A 41 -4.71 -7.87 14.09
CA ALA A 41 -4.39 -6.94 15.17
C ALA A 41 -4.90 -5.52 14.86
N ASN A 42 -4.72 -5.05 13.62
CA ASN A 42 -5.19 -3.75 13.16
C ASN A 42 -6.73 -3.67 13.18
N ILE A 43 -7.42 -4.70 12.68
CA ILE A 43 -8.90 -4.79 12.73
C ILE A 43 -9.41 -4.72 14.18
N LEU A 44 -8.79 -5.44 15.11
CA LEU A 44 -9.18 -5.43 16.52
C LEU A 44 -8.93 -4.05 17.15
N LYS A 45 -7.75 -3.45 16.92
CA LYS A 45 -7.40 -2.11 17.38
C LYS A 45 -8.42 -1.07 16.91
N ASN A 46 -8.74 -1.07 15.62
CA ASN A 46 -9.68 -0.12 15.01
C ASN A 46 -11.09 -0.29 15.57
N ARG A 47 -11.53 -1.55 15.76
CA ARG A 47 -12.80 -1.87 16.40
C ARG A 47 -12.88 -1.38 17.85
N GLU A 48 -11.81 -1.53 18.63
CA GLU A 48 -11.76 -1.05 20.02
C GLU A 48 -11.78 0.48 20.11
N LYS A 49 -11.12 1.17 19.19
CA LYS A 49 -11.13 2.63 19.07
C LYS A 49 -12.46 3.17 18.52
N GLY A 50 -13.28 2.33 17.89
CA GLY A 50 -14.49 2.76 17.17
C GLY A 50 -14.17 3.59 15.92
N ASP A 51 -13.00 3.36 15.34
CA ASP A 51 -12.47 4.08 14.19
C ASP A 51 -12.50 3.16 12.97
N ASP A 52 -13.27 3.54 11.95
CA ASP A 52 -13.44 2.77 10.71
C ASP A 52 -12.99 3.58 9.48
N ALA A 53 -12.17 4.61 9.68
CA ALA A 53 -11.63 5.40 8.58
C ALA A 53 -10.72 4.53 7.70
N TRP A 54 -10.88 4.62 6.38
CA TRP A 54 -10.25 3.69 5.43
C TRP A 54 -8.72 3.75 5.46
N GLU A 55 -8.14 4.91 5.73
CA GLU A 55 -6.70 5.11 5.91
C GLU A 55 -6.10 4.32 7.09
N ASN A 56 -6.93 3.92 8.05
CA ASN A 56 -6.51 3.15 9.22
C ASN A 56 -6.52 1.63 8.95
N HIS A 57 -7.08 1.19 7.82
CA HIS A 57 -7.13 -0.23 7.44
C HIS A 57 -5.77 -0.68 6.89
N SER A 58 -5.43 -1.94 7.17
CA SER A 58 -4.21 -2.54 6.64
C SER A 58 -4.18 -2.59 5.11
N HIS A 59 -3.04 -2.21 4.56
CA HIS A 59 -2.65 -2.40 3.18
C HIS A 59 -1.50 -3.40 3.12
N HIS A 60 -1.48 -4.24 2.09
CA HIS A 60 -0.46 -5.28 1.95
C HIS A 60 0.93 -4.68 1.70
N ALA A 61 0.98 -3.57 0.96
CA ALA A 61 2.19 -2.79 0.75
C ALA A 61 1.97 -1.32 1.09
N VAL A 62 2.91 -0.70 1.79
CA VAL A 62 2.93 0.74 2.08
C VAL A 62 4.29 1.33 1.74
N LEU A 63 4.42 2.01 0.60
CA LEU A 63 5.66 2.65 0.18
C LEU A 63 5.70 4.11 0.64
N GLY A 64 6.87 4.56 1.10
CA GLY A 64 7.12 5.93 1.53
C GLY A 64 7.19 6.08 3.05
N ASP A 65 7.96 7.08 3.48
CA ASP A 65 8.11 7.50 4.89
C ASP A 65 7.70 8.98 5.11
N ASP A 66 7.67 9.83 4.07
CA ASP A 66 7.32 11.27 4.20
C ASP A 66 5.80 11.58 4.05
N ALA A 67 5.40 12.63 3.32
CA ALA A 67 4.01 13.06 3.21
C ALA A 67 3.13 12.20 2.29
N VAL A 68 3.71 11.38 1.42
CA VAL A 68 2.98 10.59 0.40
C VAL A 68 3.17 9.10 0.65
N ARG A 69 2.12 8.31 0.44
CA ARG A 69 2.14 6.84 0.46
C ARG A 69 1.55 6.29 -0.82
N LEU A 70 2.28 5.39 -1.46
CA LEU A 70 1.74 4.53 -2.51
C LEU A 70 1.51 3.15 -1.89
N CYS A 71 0.26 2.71 -1.90
CA CYS A 71 -0.17 1.50 -1.21
C CYS A 71 -0.69 0.44 -2.17
N GLY A 72 -0.48 -0.83 -1.82
CA GLY A 72 -1.09 -1.97 -2.46
C GLY A 72 -2.22 -2.53 -1.61
N TYR A 73 -3.45 -2.39 -2.08
CA TYR A 73 -4.60 -3.08 -1.52
C TYR A 73 -5.03 -4.19 -2.48
N LYS A 74 -4.54 -5.41 -2.23
CA LYS A 74 -4.59 -6.54 -3.17
C LYS A 74 -3.86 -6.17 -4.47
N ALA A 75 -4.42 -6.46 -5.63
CA ALA A 75 -3.86 -6.05 -6.93
C ALA A 75 -4.23 -4.61 -7.34
N HIS A 76 -4.49 -3.70 -6.38
CA HIS A 76 -4.94 -2.33 -6.65
C HIS A 76 -4.05 -1.27 -5.98
N PRO A 77 -3.66 -0.23 -6.72
CA PRO A 77 -2.86 0.86 -6.17
C PRO A 77 -3.77 1.88 -5.49
N GLU A 78 -3.35 2.39 -4.34
CA GLU A 78 -3.96 3.57 -3.71
C GLU A 78 -2.87 4.61 -3.41
N LEU A 79 -3.13 5.88 -3.76
CA LEU A 79 -2.20 6.97 -3.47
C LEU A 79 -2.80 7.85 -2.38
N TRP A 80 -2.02 8.08 -1.34
CA TRP A 80 -2.43 8.84 -0.17
C TRP A 80 -1.43 9.94 0.12
N CYS A 81 -1.89 11.05 0.69
CA CYS A 81 -1.01 12.09 1.19
C CYS A 81 -1.50 12.67 2.52
N VAL A 82 -0.56 13.27 3.25
CA VAL A 82 -0.86 14.19 4.35
C VAL A 82 -0.68 15.60 3.83
N LYS A 83 -1.76 16.38 3.84
CA LYS A 83 -1.77 17.78 3.44
C LYS A 83 -2.44 18.61 4.53
N ASP A 84 -1.80 19.69 4.98
CA ASP A 84 -2.31 20.53 6.07
C ASP A 84 -2.71 19.75 7.34
N GLY A 85 -1.96 18.68 7.64
CA GLY A 85 -2.22 17.79 8.78
C GLY A 85 -3.42 16.84 8.60
N LYS A 86 -4.00 16.75 7.39
CA LYS A 86 -5.11 15.85 7.07
C LYS A 86 -4.67 14.78 6.10
N VAL A 87 -5.17 13.56 6.31
CA VAL A 87 -4.99 12.45 5.38
C VAL A 87 -6.00 12.59 4.24
N GLU A 88 -5.52 12.50 3.01
CA GLU A 88 -6.33 12.56 1.80
C GLU A 88 -5.97 11.40 0.86
N ARG A 89 -6.99 10.75 0.29
CA ARG A 89 -6.81 9.79 -0.81
C ARG A 89 -6.84 10.55 -2.13
N LEU A 90 -5.78 10.38 -2.92
CA LEU A 90 -5.70 10.90 -4.27
C LEU A 90 -6.30 9.89 -5.26
N ARG A 91 -6.97 10.41 -6.28
CA ARG A 91 -7.68 9.58 -7.24
C ARG A 91 -6.69 8.89 -8.19
N LEU A 92 -6.60 7.58 -8.07
CA LEU A 92 -6.03 6.68 -9.07
C LEU A 92 -7.17 5.95 -9.82
N PRO A 93 -6.88 5.29 -10.96
CA PRO A 93 -7.85 4.42 -11.61
C PRO A 93 -8.31 3.32 -10.66
N GLU A 94 -9.61 3.05 -10.68
CA GLU A 94 -10.21 1.94 -9.92
C GLU A 94 -10.64 0.84 -10.91
N PRO A 95 -10.58 -0.43 -10.50
CA PRO A 95 -11.06 -1.54 -11.31
C PRO A 95 -12.54 -1.40 -11.58
N ASN A 96 -12.99 -1.94 -12.71
CA ASN A 96 -14.42 -2.01 -12.98
C ASN A 96 -15.03 -3.26 -12.31
N TYR A 97 -15.48 -3.07 -11.07
CA TYR A 97 -16.12 -4.13 -10.27
C TYR A 97 -17.42 -4.69 -10.88
N ASP A 98 -18.06 -3.96 -11.81
CA ASP A 98 -19.31 -4.39 -12.46
C ASP A 98 -19.09 -5.29 -13.68
N LYS A 99 -17.86 -5.37 -14.20
CA LYS A 99 -17.55 -6.08 -15.45
C LYS A 99 -16.69 -7.33 -15.29
N ASP A 100 -16.34 -7.71 -14.06
CA ASP A 100 -15.28 -8.69 -13.78
C ASP A 100 -13.93 -8.34 -14.47
N GLU A 101 -13.77 -7.06 -14.87
CA GLU A 101 -12.55 -6.52 -15.46
C GLU A 101 -11.70 -5.93 -14.33
N TRP A 102 -10.78 -6.76 -13.83
CA TRP A 102 -9.83 -6.41 -12.77
C TRP A 102 -8.57 -5.71 -13.30
N GLU A 103 -8.51 -5.52 -14.62
CA GLU A 103 -7.35 -4.98 -15.33
C GLU A 103 -7.24 -3.46 -15.14
N LEU A 104 -6.04 -3.02 -14.77
CA LEU A 104 -5.64 -1.63 -14.70
C LEU A 104 -4.57 -1.36 -15.75
N GLU A 105 -4.73 -0.27 -16.50
CA GLU A 105 -3.66 0.20 -17.37
C GLU A 105 -2.48 0.69 -16.53
N ASP A 106 -1.26 0.39 -17.00
CA ASP A 106 -0.04 0.92 -16.43
C ASP A 106 -0.07 2.44 -16.37
N GLN A 107 0.27 2.99 -15.21
CA GLN A 107 0.32 4.44 -15.04
C GLN A 107 1.52 4.89 -14.25
N SER A 108 1.89 6.13 -14.50
CA SER A 108 2.85 6.89 -13.73
C SER A 108 2.40 8.32 -13.62
N GLY A 109 2.83 8.99 -12.55
CA GLY A 109 2.55 10.39 -12.35
C GLY A 109 3.43 11.00 -11.30
N GLU A 110 3.17 12.27 -11.02
CA GLU A 110 3.84 13.03 -9.99
C GLU A 110 2.79 13.67 -9.08
N VAL A 111 3.12 13.83 -7.81
CA VAL A 111 2.32 14.60 -6.85
C VAL A 111 3.23 15.60 -6.16
N GLU A 112 2.76 16.84 -6.07
CA GLU A 112 3.46 17.92 -5.37
C GLU A 112 2.73 18.26 -4.08
N ILE A 113 3.46 18.22 -2.96
CA ILE A 113 3.00 18.61 -1.63
C ILE A 113 4.09 19.49 -1.03
N ASP A 114 3.76 20.69 -0.56
CA ASP A 114 4.70 21.61 0.08
C ASP A 114 6.00 21.82 -0.72
N GLU A 115 5.88 22.11 -2.02
CA GLU A 115 7.00 22.35 -2.97
C GLU A 115 7.95 21.14 -3.18
N LYS A 116 7.58 19.97 -2.66
CA LYS A 116 8.29 18.71 -2.85
C LYS A 116 7.53 17.83 -3.83
N VAL A 117 8.25 17.09 -4.68
CA VAL A 117 7.66 16.24 -5.72
C VAL A 117 7.96 14.77 -5.46
N TRP A 118 6.91 13.95 -5.41
CA TRP A 118 6.99 12.49 -5.42
C TRP A 118 6.63 11.97 -6.79
N LYS A 119 7.30 10.92 -7.23
CA LYS A 119 7.01 10.24 -8.50
C LYS A 119 6.50 8.86 -8.21
N TRP A 120 5.40 8.47 -8.83
CA TRP A 120 4.81 7.16 -8.63
C TRP A 120 4.61 6.46 -9.97
N LYS A 121 4.64 5.14 -9.94
CA LYS A 121 4.32 4.27 -11.05
C LYS A 121 3.73 2.95 -10.54
N PHE A 122 2.83 2.35 -11.30
CA PHE A 122 2.42 0.97 -11.10
C PHE A 122 2.28 0.21 -12.42
N TYR A 123 2.38 -1.12 -12.34
CA TYR A 123 2.20 -2.08 -13.44
C TYR A 123 1.37 -3.25 -12.92
N GLN A 124 0.24 -3.55 -13.55
CA GLN A 124 -0.57 -4.72 -13.17
C GLN A 124 -0.36 -5.86 -14.15
N TYR A 125 -0.26 -7.08 -13.63
CA TYR A 125 -0.10 -8.29 -14.43
C TYR A 125 -0.84 -9.47 -13.83
N ASP A 126 -1.14 -10.45 -14.69
CA ASP A 126 -1.86 -11.68 -14.35
C ASP A 126 -3.22 -11.47 -13.66
N GLY A 127 -3.77 -10.25 -13.76
CA GLY A 127 -5.02 -9.78 -13.13
C GLY A 127 -5.03 -9.78 -11.59
N ASN A 128 -3.98 -10.29 -10.95
CA ASN A 128 -3.91 -10.51 -9.49
C ASN A 128 -2.57 -10.11 -8.89
N MET A 129 -1.69 -9.49 -9.68
CA MET A 129 -0.38 -9.00 -9.24
C MET A 129 -0.23 -7.55 -9.66
N ILE A 130 0.42 -6.75 -8.81
CA ILE A 130 0.75 -5.37 -9.11
C ILE A 130 2.15 -5.05 -8.58
N ASP A 131 2.95 -4.42 -9.42
CA ASP A 131 4.20 -3.79 -9.01
C ASP A 131 3.95 -2.29 -8.78
N LEU A 132 4.50 -1.79 -7.67
CA LEU A 132 4.37 -0.40 -7.23
C LEU A 132 5.75 0.21 -7.11
N PHE A 133 5.90 1.48 -7.51
CA PHE A 133 7.13 2.23 -7.43
C PHE A 133 6.86 3.64 -6.94
N LEU A 134 7.65 4.10 -5.97
CA LEU A 134 7.59 5.46 -5.45
C LEU A 134 9.01 6.02 -5.31
N THR A 135 9.26 7.19 -5.88
CA THR A 135 10.47 7.99 -5.63
C THR A 135 10.09 9.19 -4.79
N GLU A 136 10.74 9.32 -3.63
CA GLU A 136 10.60 10.46 -2.74
C GLU A 136 11.47 11.65 -3.22
N PRO A 137 11.19 12.87 -2.75
CA PRO A 137 11.89 14.09 -3.18
C PRO A 137 13.41 14.07 -2.96
N ASP A 138 13.87 13.32 -1.95
CA ASP A 138 15.29 13.17 -1.62
C ASP A 138 16.01 12.12 -2.49
N GLY A 139 15.30 11.48 -3.41
CA GLY A 139 15.81 10.42 -4.27
C GLY A 139 15.70 9.02 -3.68
N THR A 140 15.14 8.85 -2.48
CA THR A 140 14.82 7.54 -1.93
C THR A 140 13.85 6.82 -2.86
N VAL A 141 14.17 5.56 -3.20
CA VAL A 141 13.35 4.73 -4.08
C VAL A 141 12.73 3.60 -3.28
N TRP A 142 11.42 3.44 -3.48
CA TRP A 142 10.62 2.37 -2.95
C TRP A 142 10.06 1.52 -4.08
N ASN A 143 9.99 0.23 -3.85
CA ASN A 143 9.28 -0.68 -4.75
C ASN A 143 8.59 -1.81 -3.96
N SER A 144 7.57 -2.39 -4.57
CA SER A 144 6.87 -3.54 -4.03
C SER A 144 6.22 -4.35 -5.13
N THR A 145 6.10 -5.65 -4.88
CA THR A 145 5.18 -6.53 -5.60
C THR A 145 4.09 -6.97 -4.62
N CYS A 146 2.83 -6.84 -5.01
CA CYS A 146 1.66 -7.19 -4.20
C CYS A 146 0.70 -8.04 -5.01
N GLY A 147 0.11 -9.07 -4.40
CA GLY A 147 -0.85 -9.91 -5.12
C GLY A 147 -1.32 -11.17 -4.40
N TYR A 148 -2.05 -11.99 -5.15
CA TYR A 148 -2.71 -13.19 -4.65
C TYR A 148 -1.71 -14.33 -4.40
N CYS A 149 -1.77 -14.95 -3.22
CA CYS A 149 -0.86 -16.00 -2.74
C CYS A 149 0.62 -15.61 -2.87
N TYR A 150 0.95 -14.35 -2.57
CA TYR A 150 2.28 -13.79 -2.69
C TYR A 150 2.71 -13.08 -1.39
N GLY A 151 4.03 -12.93 -1.20
CA GLY A 151 4.61 -12.08 -0.17
C GLY A 151 4.64 -12.71 1.23
N ALA A 152 4.70 -11.87 2.25
CA ALA A 152 4.88 -12.30 3.63
C ALA A 152 3.83 -13.33 4.09
N GLY A 153 4.28 -14.54 4.42
CA GLY A 153 3.41 -15.68 4.76
C GLY A 153 3.26 -16.75 3.66
N PHE A 154 3.84 -16.50 2.47
CA PHE A 154 3.92 -17.43 1.33
C PHE A 154 5.35 -17.76 0.91
N GLU A 155 6.35 -17.31 1.68
CA GLU A 155 7.76 -17.57 1.44
C GLU A 155 8.15 -18.94 2.05
N GLU A 156 8.82 -19.81 1.27
CA GLU A 156 9.33 -21.13 1.72
C GLU A 156 10.61 -21.03 2.57
#